data_AF-A0A9Q0MYX0-F1
#
_entry.id   AF-A0A9Q0MYX0-F1
#
_cell.length_a   1.000
_cell.length_b   1.000
_cell.length_c   1.000
_cell.angle_alpha   90.00
_cell.angle_beta   90.00
_cell.angle_gamma   90.00
#
_symmetry.space_group_name_H-M   'P 1'
#
loop_
_entity.id
_entity.type
_entity.pdbx_description
1 polymer ?
#
loop_
_entity_poly.entity_id
_entity_poly.type
_entity_poly.pdbx_seq_one_letter_code
_entity_poly.pdbx_strand_id
1 'polypeptide(L)'
;MHVTSALWLLITFLAAPLNVGAVNHWIVSVEGKIQPKIDSPFFLRRPNDLVAFLRQSEYLQMIILLNAKLLLLKTELIKKMEQSNTYTIDFMYQTDCIINYLVQESDMYSTLKAKKYFNRINTKKFHRQSDTVSNTAAKSKSTMPICESIGYCMACMDHLESMTNRGKLEMSPELALNAKELGLSSMNEILVSGLRNDPQSWKYPVLSSYYWRALGMANQAMECARRAVFLSPRKYKDIALLSMGTILQRSNRSSDALIVLHAARDHAPNVVENQVALANGYFLVSNFNRSIDCFEIAKVLDPSYSEKEKYMRKSMTCFKYIKTKLKQIEKQVMDMKNDMVTFTEGKEYLDKYYEKLLREQVPIGARLSEPSFDVHSHHLLHHGQYCSIRKTQQSKEPVLFCDFYSDLQMKLNEDSTIDTIQNYIETKTEFVKNQWNLSLGAYRHLDIESFSGQLDVPEE
;
A
#
# COMPACT_ATOMS: atom_id res chain seq x y z
N MET A 1 64.28 36.16 0.12
CA MET A 1 64.41 35.17 -0.97
C MET A 1 63.39 34.02 -0.94
N HIS A 2 62.48 33.93 0.03
CA HIS A 2 61.50 32.82 0.10
C HIS A 2 60.12 33.08 -0.53
N VAL A 3 59.77 34.34 -0.83
CA VAL A 3 58.45 34.67 -1.41
C VAL A 3 58.40 34.43 -2.92
N THR A 4 59.53 34.59 -3.61
CA THR A 4 59.62 34.43 -5.07
C THR A 4 59.59 32.95 -5.51
N SER A 5 60.05 32.04 -4.64
CA SER A 5 60.05 30.59 -4.91
C SER A 5 58.66 29.96 -4.73
N ALA A 6 57.86 30.46 -3.77
CA ALA A 6 56.47 30.03 -3.57
C ALA A 6 55.54 30.47 -4.71
N LEU A 7 55.78 31.65 -5.29
CA LEU A 7 55.02 32.14 -6.44
C LEU A 7 55.29 31.29 -7.70
N TRP A 8 56.53 30.85 -7.89
CA TRP A 8 56.90 29.98 -9.02
C TRP A 8 56.28 28.58 -8.91
N LEU A 9 56.18 28.02 -7.70
CA LEU A 9 55.50 26.74 -7.45
C LEU A 9 53.98 26.81 -7.64
N LEU A 10 53.36 27.97 -7.35
CA LEU A 10 51.93 28.20 -7.59
C LEU A 10 51.61 28.34 -9.08
N ILE A 11 52.51 28.96 -9.86
CA ILE A 11 52.35 29.13 -11.31
C ILE A 11 52.58 27.80 -12.05
N THR A 12 53.47 26.93 -11.58
CA THR A 12 53.66 25.60 -12.18
C THR A 12 52.53 24.62 -11.83
N PHE A 13 51.86 24.77 -10.67
CA PHE A 13 50.67 23.99 -10.33
C PHE A 13 49.40 24.42 -11.10
N LEU A 14 49.32 25.69 -11.51
CA LEU A 14 48.27 26.21 -12.39
C LEU A 14 48.48 25.85 -13.87
N ALA A 15 49.66 25.35 -14.23
CA ALA A 15 50.00 24.87 -15.57
C ALA A 15 49.95 23.33 -15.68
N ALA A 16 49.12 22.67 -14.86
CA ALA A 16 48.63 21.34 -15.23
C ALA A 16 47.93 21.50 -16.59
N PRO A 17 48.34 20.79 -17.65
CA PRO A 17 47.62 20.86 -18.92
C PRO A 17 46.20 20.41 -18.62
N LEU A 18 45.26 21.35 -18.62
CA LEU A 18 43.88 21.06 -18.93
C LEU A 18 43.97 20.27 -20.23
N ASN A 19 43.76 18.96 -20.14
CA ASN A 19 43.57 18.09 -21.29
C ASN A 19 42.24 18.53 -21.93
N VAL A 20 42.28 19.69 -22.58
CA VAL A 20 41.27 20.12 -23.52
C VAL A 20 41.47 19.16 -24.69
N GLY A 21 40.69 18.08 -24.70
CA GLY A 21 40.60 17.20 -25.84
C GLY A 21 40.03 17.99 -27.01
N ALA A 22 40.89 18.72 -27.72
CA ALA A 22 40.53 19.34 -28.97
C ALA A 22 40.48 18.23 -30.01
N VAL A 23 39.28 17.76 -30.33
CA VAL A 23 39.08 16.83 -31.44
C VAL A 23 39.21 17.63 -32.73
N ASN A 24 40.31 17.42 -33.47
CA ASN A 24 40.49 18.01 -34.77
C ASN A 24 39.66 17.25 -35.81
N HIS A 25 38.50 17.81 -36.16
CA HIS A 25 37.62 17.24 -37.19
C HIS A 25 38.15 17.36 -38.63
N TRP A 26 39.37 17.88 -38.81
CA TRP A 26 39.99 18.24 -40.07
C TRP A 26 41.43 17.72 -40.13
N ILE A 27 41.85 17.30 -41.31
CA ILE A 27 43.21 16.86 -41.64
C ILE A 27 43.69 17.58 -42.89
N VAL A 28 45.01 17.72 -43.03
CA VAL A 28 45.64 18.21 -44.27
C VAL A 28 45.99 16.99 -45.12
N SER A 29 45.45 16.90 -46.33
CA SER A 29 45.75 15.82 -47.26
C SER A 29 47.19 15.89 -47.75
N VAL A 30 47.68 14.81 -48.38
CA VAL A 30 49.01 14.74 -49.00
C VAL A 30 49.18 15.81 -50.09
N GLU A 31 48.07 16.28 -50.68
CA GLU A 31 48.03 17.38 -51.67
C GLU A 31 47.96 18.78 -51.03
N GLY A 32 48.04 18.88 -49.70
CA GLY A 32 47.96 20.16 -48.97
C GLY A 32 46.55 20.73 -48.81
N LYS A 33 45.49 19.98 -49.13
CA LYS A 33 44.09 20.43 -48.96
C LYS A 33 43.58 20.14 -47.55
N ILE A 34 42.81 21.06 -46.97
CA ILE A 34 42.11 20.83 -45.70
C ILE A 34 40.83 20.04 -45.99
N GLN A 35 40.70 18.86 -45.40
CA GLN A 35 39.54 17.97 -45.58
C GLN A 35 39.08 17.39 -44.24
N PRO A 36 37.79 17.06 -44.09
CA PRO A 36 37.29 16.47 -42.85
C PRO A 36 37.90 15.08 -42.62
N LYS A 37 38.12 14.72 -41.35
CA LYS A 37 38.54 13.36 -40.96
C LYS A 37 37.46 12.34 -41.36
N ILE A 38 37.83 11.07 -41.57
CA ILE A 38 36.90 10.04 -42.07
C ILE A 38 35.70 9.78 -41.15
N ASP A 39 35.87 9.89 -39.85
CA ASP A 39 34.87 9.77 -38.79
C ASP A 39 34.24 11.13 -38.40
N SER A 40 34.62 12.21 -39.10
CA SER A 40 34.13 13.55 -38.81
C SER A 40 32.64 13.67 -39.14
N PRO A 41 31.85 14.32 -38.27
CA PRO A 41 30.44 14.59 -38.58
C PRO A 41 30.27 15.62 -39.70
N PHE A 42 31.36 16.31 -40.08
CA PHE A 42 31.36 17.31 -41.15
C PHE A 42 31.70 16.73 -42.52
N PHE A 43 31.84 15.40 -42.64
CA PHE A 43 31.97 14.72 -43.94
C PHE A 43 30.57 14.63 -44.62
N LEU A 44 30.15 15.73 -45.22
CA LEU A 44 28.81 15.92 -45.77
C LEU A 44 28.66 15.34 -47.18
N ARG A 45 27.44 14.87 -47.50
CA ARG A 45 27.06 14.47 -48.89
C ARG A 45 27.10 15.64 -49.87
N ARG A 46 26.81 16.84 -49.37
CA ARG A 46 26.78 18.10 -50.13
C ARG A 46 27.73 19.09 -49.44
N PRO A 47 29.03 19.07 -49.77
CA PRO A 47 30.03 19.90 -49.09
C PRO A 47 29.77 21.41 -49.19
N ASN A 48 29.06 21.84 -50.24
CA ASN A 48 28.77 23.25 -50.52
C ASN A 48 27.52 23.78 -49.78
N ASP A 49 26.81 22.93 -49.02
CA ASP A 49 25.62 23.33 -48.26
C ASP A 49 26.02 23.87 -46.87
N LEU A 50 26.23 25.20 -46.80
CA LEU A 50 26.63 25.88 -45.56
C LEU A 50 25.60 25.69 -44.43
N VAL A 51 24.31 25.63 -44.76
CA VAL A 51 23.26 25.47 -43.75
C VAL A 51 23.31 24.08 -43.14
N ALA A 52 23.48 23.04 -43.97
CA ALA A 52 23.68 21.68 -43.49
C ALA A 52 24.94 21.57 -42.61
N PHE A 53 26.03 22.23 -43.02
CA PHE A 53 27.27 22.31 -42.25
C PHE A 53 27.08 22.92 -40.86
N LEU A 54 26.44 24.09 -40.77
CA LEU A 54 26.19 24.75 -39.47
C LEU A 54 25.28 23.90 -38.56
N ARG A 55 24.25 23.27 -39.12
CA ARG A 55 23.34 22.38 -38.36
C ARG A 55 24.03 21.13 -37.81
N GLN A 56 25.08 20.61 -38.45
CA GLN A 56 25.83 19.47 -37.89
C GLN A 56 26.42 19.81 -36.53
N SER A 57 26.91 21.04 -36.35
CA SER A 57 27.44 21.50 -35.07
C SER A 57 26.35 21.53 -33.99
N GLU A 58 25.17 22.06 -34.31
CA GLU A 58 24.02 22.12 -33.39
C GLU A 58 23.55 20.70 -33.01
N TYR A 59 23.42 19.80 -33.98
CA TYR A 59 23.01 18.42 -33.73
C TYR A 59 24.03 17.67 -32.87
N LEU A 60 25.32 17.82 -33.14
CA LEU A 60 26.38 17.22 -32.36
C LEU A 60 26.36 17.72 -30.90
N GLN A 61 26.19 19.03 -30.70
CA GLN A 61 26.08 19.62 -29.36
C GLN A 61 24.88 19.06 -28.59
N MET A 62 23.72 18.96 -29.25
CA MET A 62 22.52 18.38 -28.64
C MET A 62 22.70 16.89 -28.29
N ILE A 63 23.34 16.10 -29.17
CA ILE A 63 23.64 14.69 -28.91
C ILE A 63 24.56 14.55 -27.69
N ILE A 64 25.65 15.33 -27.61
CA ILE A 64 26.57 15.30 -26.47
C ILE A 64 25.84 15.63 -25.17
N LEU A 65 25.00 16.68 -25.19
CA LEU A 65 24.24 17.11 -24.01
C LEU A 65 23.22 16.06 -23.57
N LEU A 66 22.44 15.51 -24.51
CA LEU A 66 21.45 14.47 -24.22
C LEU A 66 22.12 13.20 -23.68
N ASN A 67 23.24 12.77 -24.29
CA ASN A 67 24.02 11.62 -23.82
C ASN A 67 24.51 11.81 -22.38
N ALA A 68 25.07 12.98 -22.07
CA ALA A 68 25.53 13.29 -20.71
C ALA A 68 24.37 13.23 -19.71
N LYS A 69 23.20 13.78 -20.07
CA LYS A 69 21.99 13.75 -19.23
C LYS A 69 21.48 12.33 -19.02
N LEU A 70 21.42 11.52 -20.06
CA LEU A 70 20.95 10.14 -19.99
C LEU A 70 21.90 9.27 -19.17
N LEU A 71 23.21 9.46 -19.31
CA LEU A 71 24.20 8.75 -18.51
C LEU A 71 24.05 9.07 -17.01
N LEU A 72 23.84 10.33 -16.66
CA LEU A 72 23.61 10.75 -15.28
C LEU A 72 22.32 10.12 -14.73
N LEU A 73 21.22 10.21 -15.47
CA LEU A 73 19.93 9.64 -15.09
C LEU A 73 20.02 8.11 -14.90
N LYS A 74 20.74 7.43 -15.79
CA LYS A 74 21.02 6.00 -15.66
C LYS A 74 21.79 5.68 -14.37
N THR A 75 22.84 6.43 -14.05
CA THR A 75 23.59 6.19 -12.80
C THR A 75 22.73 6.43 -11.56
N GLU A 76 21.81 7.40 -11.63
CA GLU A 76 20.88 7.67 -10.55
C GLU A 76 19.85 6.53 -10.38
N LEU A 77 19.32 6.00 -11.48
CA LEU A 77 18.44 4.84 -11.48
C LEU A 77 19.10 3.60 -10.85
N ILE A 78 20.36 3.31 -11.21
CA ILE A 78 21.12 2.19 -10.63
C ILE A 78 21.26 2.38 -9.11
N LYS A 79 21.61 3.58 -8.67
CA LYS A 79 21.73 3.90 -7.24
C LYS A 79 20.39 3.73 -6.50
N LYS A 80 19.28 4.17 -7.10
CA LYS A 80 17.93 4.00 -6.52
C LYS A 80 17.55 2.52 -6.43
N MET A 81 17.88 1.71 -7.44
CA MET A 81 17.69 0.27 -7.45
C MET A 81 18.45 -0.44 -6.33
N GLU A 82 19.73 -0.10 -6.12
CA GLU A 82 20.53 -0.64 -5.01
C GLU A 82 19.95 -0.27 -3.65
N GLN A 83 19.57 0.99 -3.44
CA GLN A 83 18.93 1.46 -2.20
C GLN A 83 17.61 0.72 -1.93
N SER A 84 16.77 0.56 -2.96
CA SER A 84 15.50 -0.16 -2.89
C SER A 84 15.70 -1.64 -2.47
N ASN A 85 16.79 -2.28 -2.89
CA ASN A 85 17.13 -3.63 -2.43
C ASN A 85 17.43 -3.67 -0.93
N THR A 86 18.20 -2.72 -0.41
CA THR A 86 18.46 -2.62 1.04
C THR A 86 17.16 -2.47 1.83
N TYR A 87 16.24 -1.61 1.37
CA TYR A 87 14.93 -1.45 2.02
C TYR A 87 14.07 -2.71 1.96
N THR A 88 14.13 -3.47 0.87
CA THR A 88 13.40 -4.73 0.75
C THR A 88 13.93 -5.76 1.75
N ILE A 89 15.25 -5.86 1.91
CA ILE A 89 15.87 -6.80 2.85
C ILE A 89 15.47 -6.43 4.28
N ASP A 90 15.59 -5.16 4.66
CA ASP A 90 15.14 -4.64 5.97
C ASP A 90 13.65 -4.93 6.21
N PHE A 91 12.81 -4.74 5.18
CA PHE A 91 11.38 -5.08 5.24
C PHE A 91 11.16 -6.57 5.54
N MET A 92 11.87 -7.48 4.87
CA MET A 92 11.69 -8.92 5.06
C MET A 92 12.03 -9.36 6.49
N TYR A 93 13.14 -8.89 7.06
CA TYR A 93 13.52 -9.22 8.45
C TYR A 93 12.48 -8.77 9.48
N GLN A 94 11.83 -7.64 9.23
CA GLN A 94 10.89 -7.06 10.18
C GLN A 94 9.44 -7.53 9.97
N THR A 95 9.18 -8.30 8.91
CA THR A 95 7.86 -8.91 8.67
C THR A 95 7.58 -10.15 9.51
N ASP A 96 8.56 -10.67 10.26
CA ASP A 96 8.38 -11.78 11.20
C ASP A 96 7.31 -11.51 12.26
N CYS A 97 7.07 -10.24 12.59
CA CYS A 97 6.03 -9.84 13.53
C CYS A 97 4.61 -10.13 13.02
N ILE A 98 4.39 -10.24 11.70
CA ILE A 98 3.08 -10.52 11.09
C ILE A 98 2.54 -11.86 11.59
N ILE A 99 3.37 -12.90 11.57
CA ILE A 99 2.97 -14.27 11.94
C ILE A 99 2.45 -14.31 13.38
N ASN A 100 3.07 -13.53 14.27
CA ASN A 100 2.78 -13.56 15.69
C ASN A 100 1.64 -12.60 16.10
N TYR A 101 1.40 -11.53 15.35
CA TYR A 101 0.51 -10.45 15.79
C TYR A 101 -0.58 -10.07 14.77
N LEU A 102 -0.85 -10.88 13.75
CA LEU A 102 -1.96 -10.65 12.82
C LEU A 102 -3.32 -10.80 13.52
N VAL A 103 -4.06 -9.69 13.56
CA VAL A 103 -5.42 -9.63 14.13
C VAL A 103 -6.45 -10.05 13.08
N GLN A 104 -7.35 -10.96 13.46
CA GLN A 104 -8.50 -11.32 12.63
C GLN A 104 -9.68 -10.37 12.87
N GLU A 105 -10.47 -10.09 11.83
CA GLU A 105 -11.66 -9.24 11.96
C GLU A 105 -12.66 -9.79 12.98
N SER A 106 -12.80 -11.12 13.04
CA SER A 106 -13.66 -11.82 14.01
C SER A 106 -13.31 -11.51 15.47
N ASP A 107 -12.03 -11.30 15.78
CA ASP A 107 -11.56 -10.96 17.13
C ASP A 107 -12.00 -9.56 17.55
N MET A 108 -12.17 -8.64 16.60
CA MET A 108 -12.63 -7.27 16.86
C MET A 108 -14.12 -7.20 17.18
N TYR A 109 -14.90 -8.18 16.74
CA TYR A 109 -16.34 -8.21 17.02
C TYR A 109 -16.72 -9.09 18.23
N SER A 110 -15.76 -9.80 18.82
CA SER A 110 -16.03 -10.71 19.94
C SER A 110 -15.85 -10.01 21.29
N THR A 111 -16.99 -9.68 21.92
CA THR A 111 -17.03 -8.96 23.20
C THR A 111 -17.52 -9.81 24.38
N LEU A 112 -18.16 -10.95 24.10
CA LEU A 112 -18.86 -11.77 25.11
C LEU A 112 -18.19 -13.12 25.35
N LYS A 113 -17.02 -13.12 26.00
CA LYS A 113 -16.26 -14.36 26.29
C LYS A 113 -16.36 -14.84 27.75
N ALA A 114 -16.72 -13.97 28.69
CA ALA A 114 -16.66 -14.29 30.12
C ALA A 114 -17.99 -14.78 30.70
N LYS A 115 -17.98 -15.99 31.28
CA LYS A 115 -19.11 -16.54 32.05
C LYS A 115 -19.58 -15.61 33.18
N LYS A 116 -18.65 -14.86 33.79
CA LYS A 116 -18.93 -13.87 34.85
C LYS A 116 -19.89 -12.78 34.37
N TYR A 117 -19.75 -12.33 33.13
CA TYR A 117 -20.64 -11.33 32.54
C TYR A 117 -22.05 -11.90 32.32
N PHE A 118 -22.16 -13.08 31.71
CA PHE A 118 -23.45 -13.74 31.49
C PHE A 118 -24.22 -14.01 32.79
N ASN A 119 -23.52 -14.29 33.89
CA ASN A 119 -24.14 -14.47 35.21
C ASN A 119 -24.92 -13.23 35.68
N ARG A 120 -24.64 -12.02 35.17
CA ARG A 120 -25.39 -10.80 35.49
C ARG A 120 -26.83 -10.82 34.96
N ILE A 121 -27.10 -11.58 33.89
CA ILE A 121 -28.45 -11.83 33.37
C ILE A 121 -29.20 -12.82 34.29
N ASN A 122 -28.46 -13.62 35.07
CA ASN A 122 -28.96 -14.65 35.99
C ASN A 122 -29.86 -15.67 35.27
N THR A 123 -29.23 -16.47 34.40
CA THR A 123 -29.90 -17.47 33.54
C THR A 123 -30.33 -18.74 34.26
N LYS A 124 -29.84 -18.98 35.49
CA LYS A 124 -30.16 -20.18 36.29
C LYS A 124 -31.66 -20.34 36.59
N LYS A 125 -32.42 -19.24 36.61
CA LYS A 125 -33.88 -19.29 36.77
C LYS A 125 -34.60 -19.88 35.55
N PHE A 126 -34.00 -19.82 34.36
CA PHE A 126 -34.63 -20.30 33.12
C PHE A 126 -34.63 -21.83 33.01
N HIS A 127 -33.61 -22.50 33.55
CA HIS A 127 -33.56 -23.97 33.61
C HIS A 127 -34.67 -24.58 34.46
N ARG A 128 -35.05 -23.93 35.57
CA ARG A 128 -36.17 -24.41 36.40
C ARG A 128 -37.52 -24.30 35.71
N GLN A 129 -37.66 -23.38 34.75
CA GLN A 129 -38.89 -23.24 33.97
C GLN A 129 -39.00 -24.31 32.88
N SER A 130 -37.89 -24.75 32.26
CA SER A 130 -37.95 -25.81 31.23
C SER A 130 -38.46 -27.13 31.81
N ASP A 131 -38.11 -27.46 33.05
CA ASP A 131 -38.56 -28.70 33.70
C ASP A 131 -40.07 -28.72 34.02
N THR A 132 -40.69 -27.53 34.13
CA THR A 132 -42.12 -27.36 34.44
C THR A 132 -43.02 -27.14 33.22
N VAL A 133 -42.46 -26.82 32.05
CA VAL A 133 -43.24 -26.42 30.85
C VAL A 133 -43.72 -27.62 30.02
N SER A 134 -43.41 -28.85 30.43
CA SER A 134 -43.76 -30.08 29.69
C SER A 134 -45.25 -30.41 29.56
N ASN A 135 -46.18 -29.64 30.14
CA ASN A 135 -47.60 -30.07 30.23
C ASN A 135 -48.69 -29.03 29.91
N THR A 136 -48.42 -27.97 29.14
CA THR A 136 -49.51 -27.19 28.53
C THR A 136 -49.22 -26.80 27.09
N ALA A 137 -49.60 -27.69 26.17
CA ALA A 137 -49.64 -27.41 24.74
C ALA A 137 -50.76 -26.40 24.43
N ALA A 138 -50.47 -25.10 24.60
CA ALA A 138 -51.29 -24.02 24.05
C ALA A 138 -50.68 -23.58 22.70
N LYS A 139 -51.47 -23.76 21.65
CA LYS A 139 -51.18 -23.42 20.25
C LYS A 139 -50.61 -22.01 20.09
N SER A 140 -49.42 -21.87 19.52
CA SER A 140 -48.94 -20.60 18.96
C SER A 140 -47.95 -20.78 17.82
N LYS A 141 -48.09 -19.92 16.80
CA LYS A 141 -47.60 -20.03 15.41
C LYS A 141 -46.14 -19.61 15.17
N SER A 142 -45.47 -18.91 16.10
CA SER A 142 -44.06 -18.52 15.89
C SER A 142 -43.12 -19.53 16.54
N THR A 143 -42.27 -20.13 15.72
CA THR A 143 -41.17 -21.03 16.10
C THR A 143 -39.89 -20.28 16.48
N MET A 144 -39.86 -18.94 16.40
CA MET A 144 -38.67 -18.11 16.63
C MET A 144 -38.91 -17.02 17.68
N PRO A 145 -37.86 -16.56 18.41
CA PRO A 145 -37.98 -15.58 19.48
C PRO A 145 -37.99 -14.15 18.91
N ILE A 146 -39.15 -13.76 18.39
CA ILE A 146 -39.39 -12.44 17.82
C ILE A 146 -39.78 -11.47 18.94
N CYS A 147 -39.02 -10.38 19.09
CA CYS A 147 -39.36 -9.31 20.02
C CYS A 147 -40.36 -8.33 19.37
N GLU A 148 -41.36 -7.90 20.14
CA GLU A 148 -42.32 -6.89 19.67
C GLU A 148 -41.60 -5.56 19.40
N SER A 149 -41.91 -4.97 18.24
CA SER A 149 -41.35 -3.68 17.88
C SER A 149 -41.91 -2.59 18.79
N ILE A 150 -41.01 -1.74 19.28
CA ILE A 150 -41.37 -0.56 20.04
C ILE A 150 -41.37 0.67 19.11
N GLY A 151 -42.25 1.62 19.41
CA GLY A 151 -42.26 2.94 18.78
C GLY A 151 -40.96 3.72 19.04
N TYR A 152 -40.94 4.98 18.62
CA TYR A 152 -39.77 5.83 18.80
C TYR A 152 -39.37 5.93 20.28
N CYS A 153 -38.09 5.73 20.56
CA CYS A 153 -37.52 5.66 21.89
C CYS A 153 -36.15 6.35 21.92
N MET A 154 -36.08 7.53 22.55
CA MET A 154 -34.81 8.25 22.77
C MET A 154 -33.78 7.41 23.52
N ALA A 155 -34.21 6.70 24.57
CA ALA A 155 -33.34 5.84 25.36
C ALA A 155 -32.78 4.64 24.58
N CYS A 156 -33.43 4.28 23.47
CA CYS A 156 -33.06 3.19 22.58
C CYS A 156 -32.19 3.67 21.41
N MET A 157 -31.71 4.93 21.48
CA MET A 157 -30.81 5.54 20.50
C MET A 157 -31.43 5.77 19.12
N ASP A 158 -32.77 5.86 19.01
CA ASP A 158 -33.46 6.03 17.73
C ASP A 158 -33.17 7.36 17.01
N HIS A 159 -32.50 8.30 17.68
CA HIS A 159 -31.99 9.54 17.07
C HIS A 159 -30.74 9.33 16.21
N LEU A 160 -30.08 8.18 16.32
CA LEU A 160 -28.94 7.82 15.47
C LEU A 160 -29.42 7.39 14.08
N GLU A 161 -28.64 7.71 13.05
CA GLU A 161 -28.97 7.41 11.66
C GLU A 161 -29.10 5.90 11.44
N SER A 162 -28.16 5.12 11.97
CA SER A 162 -28.18 3.66 11.86
C SER A 162 -29.39 3.03 12.55
N MET A 163 -29.92 3.67 13.58
CA MET A 163 -31.11 3.22 14.31
C MET A 163 -32.39 3.58 13.58
N THR A 164 -32.43 4.72 12.91
CA THR A 164 -33.53 5.10 12.01
C THR A 164 -33.63 4.11 10.84
N ASN A 165 -32.49 3.74 10.24
CA ASN A 165 -32.41 2.83 9.10
C ASN A 165 -32.11 1.36 9.48
N ARG A 166 -32.42 0.96 10.73
CA ARG A 166 -32.05 -0.35 11.29
C ARG A 166 -32.55 -1.58 10.51
N GLY A 167 -33.62 -1.43 9.72
CA GLY A 167 -34.12 -2.49 8.85
C GLY A 167 -33.18 -2.88 7.70
N LYS A 168 -32.18 -2.04 7.39
CA LYS A 168 -31.15 -2.26 6.37
C LYS A 168 -29.80 -2.70 6.96
N LEU A 169 -29.75 -3.00 8.26
CA LEU A 169 -28.53 -3.52 8.87
C LEU A 169 -28.30 -4.95 8.39
N GLU A 170 -27.05 -5.26 8.10
CA GLU A 170 -26.58 -6.59 7.73
C GLU A 170 -25.41 -6.94 8.65
N MET A 171 -25.27 -8.20 9.04
CA MET A 171 -24.13 -8.65 9.83
C MET A 171 -23.85 -10.13 9.56
N SER A 172 -22.59 -10.54 9.74
CA SER A 172 -22.24 -11.96 9.70
C SER A 172 -22.67 -12.69 10.99
N PRO A 173 -22.87 -14.01 10.96
CA PRO A 173 -23.11 -14.82 12.16
C PRO A 173 -21.97 -14.74 13.18
N GLU A 174 -22.32 -14.63 14.47
CA GLU A 174 -21.36 -14.64 15.58
C GLU A 174 -21.20 -16.05 16.14
N LEU A 175 -20.29 -16.84 15.57
CA LEU A 175 -20.10 -18.26 15.90
C LEU A 175 -19.71 -18.51 17.37
N ALA A 176 -19.09 -17.52 18.03
CA ALA A 176 -18.77 -17.59 19.45
C ALA A 176 -20.04 -17.67 20.32
N LEU A 177 -21.17 -17.13 19.88
CA LEU A 177 -22.45 -17.24 20.59
C LEU A 177 -23.14 -18.58 20.29
N ASN A 178 -22.46 -19.70 20.52
CA ASN A 178 -23.09 -21.00 20.35
C ASN A 178 -24.06 -21.32 21.52
N ALA A 179 -25.05 -22.16 21.25
CA ALA A 179 -26.10 -22.50 22.22
C ALA A 179 -25.55 -23.14 23.51
N LYS A 180 -24.39 -23.80 23.42
CA LYS A 180 -23.70 -24.46 24.54
C LYS A 180 -23.01 -23.45 25.46
N GLU A 181 -22.39 -22.40 24.92
CA GLU A 181 -21.74 -21.31 25.66
C GLU A 181 -22.75 -20.42 26.37
N LEU A 182 -23.92 -20.24 25.76
CA LEU A 182 -25.06 -19.58 26.39
C LEU A 182 -25.80 -20.50 27.39
N GLY A 183 -25.39 -21.78 27.49
CA GLY A 183 -25.88 -22.75 28.46
C GLY A 183 -27.31 -23.22 28.24
N LEU A 184 -27.85 -23.15 27.02
CA LEU A 184 -29.27 -23.38 26.75
C LEU A 184 -29.43 -24.41 25.62
N SER A 185 -29.57 -25.69 25.98
CA SER A 185 -29.83 -26.80 25.04
C SER A 185 -31.16 -26.66 24.29
N SER A 186 -32.14 -25.96 24.87
CA SER A 186 -33.45 -25.62 24.26
C SER A 186 -33.69 -24.11 24.24
N MET A 187 -32.69 -23.34 23.81
CA MET A 187 -32.71 -21.87 23.86
C MET A 187 -33.95 -21.26 23.21
N ASN A 188 -34.35 -21.76 22.04
CA ASN A 188 -35.44 -21.19 21.28
C ASN A 188 -36.78 -21.27 22.03
N GLU A 189 -37.13 -22.43 22.57
CA GLU A 189 -38.38 -22.64 23.32
C GLU A 189 -38.45 -21.78 24.60
N ILE A 190 -37.32 -21.67 25.32
CA ILE A 190 -37.21 -20.86 26.53
C ILE A 190 -37.38 -19.37 26.20
N LEU A 191 -36.79 -18.90 25.10
CA LEU A 191 -36.92 -17.50 24.69
C LEU A 191 -38.33 -17.18 24.19
N VAL A 192 -38.91 -18.06 23.36
CA VAL A 192 -40.28 -17.89 22.85
C VAL A 192 -41.31 -17.89 23.98
N SER A 193 -41.21 -18.84 24.92
CA SER A 193 -42.10 -18.89 26.09
C SER A 193 -41.86 -17.71 27.03
N GLY A 194 -40.61 -17.34 27.29
CA GLY A 194 -40.25 -16.23 28.16
C GLY A 194 -40.72 -14.88 27.65
N LEU A 195 -40.55 -14.59 26.35
CA LEU A 195 -41.04 -13.35 25.73
C LEU A 195 -42.57 -13.22 25.83
N ARG A 196 -43.31 -14.34 25.81
CA ARG A 196 -44.77 -14.35 25.92
C ARG A 196 -45.26 -14.27 27.36
N ASN A 197 -44.65 -15.07 28.24
CA ASN A 197 -45.12 -15.24 29.61
C ASN A 197 -44.65 -14.11 30.54
N ASP A 198 -43.54 -13.45 30.20
CA ASP A 198 -42.96 -12.34 30.98
C ASP A 198 -42.48 -11.20 30.05
N PRO A 199 -43.41 -10.48 29.40
CA PRO A 199 -43.10 -9.47 28.38
C PRO A 199 -42.42 -8.20 28.95
N GLN A 200 -42.37 -8.06 30.28
CA GLN A 200 -41.70 -6.95 30.99
C GLN A 200 -40.27 -7.30 31.41
N SER A 201 -39.87 -8.57 31.31
CA SER A 201 -38.49 -8.97 31.61
C SER A 201 -37.55 -8.53 30.50
N TRP A 202 -36.55 -7.73 30.88
CA TRP A 202 -35.48 -7.29 29.99
C TRP A 202 -34.54 -8.43 29.55
N LYS A 203 -34.56 -9.56 30.25
CA LYS A 203 -33.61 -10.65 30.05
C LYS A 203 -33.86 -11.44 28.78
N TYR A 204 -35.12 -11.74 28.48
CA TYR A 204 -35.47 -12.51 27.28
C TYR A 204 -35.18 -11.73 25.99
N PRO A 205 -35.46 -10.41 25.89
CA PRO A 205 -35.01 -9.60 24.76
C PRO A 205 -33.48 -9.53 24.61
N VAL A 206 -32.71 -9.42 25.71
CA VAL A 206 -31.23 -9.49 25.64
C VAL A 206 -30.77 -10.83 25.06
N LEU A 207 -31.26 -11.93 25.60
CA LEU A 207 -30.85 -13.26 25.14
C LEU A 207 -31.34 -13.55 23.70
N SER A 208 -32.49 -13.03 23.31
CA SER A 208 -32.99 -13.10 21.94
C SER A 208 -32.14 -12.27 20.98
N SER A 209 -31.62 -11.12 21.42
CA SER A 209 -30.63 -10.35 20.67
C SER A 209 -29.36 -11.18 20.41
N TYR A 210 -28.87 -11.92 21.42
CA TYR A 210 -27.72 -12.82 21.26
C TYR A 210 -28.03 -14.01 20.32
N TYR A 211 -29.23 -14.57 20.40
CA TYR A 211 -29.68 -15.63 19.49
C TYR A 211 -29.65 -15.15 18.03
N TRP A 212 -30.20 -13.98 17.74
CA TRP A 212 -30.20 -13.44 16.37
C TRP A 212 -28.80 -12.99 15.92
N ARG A 213 -27.93 -12.55 16.84
CA ARG A 213 -26.49 -12.35 16.57
C ARG A 213 -25.77 -13.61 16.15
N ALA A 214 -26.03 -14.73 16.83
CA ALA A 214 -25.48 -16.02 16.47
C ALA A 214 -25.91 -16.45 15.06
N LEU A 215 -27.10 -16.05 14.61
CA LEU A 215 -27.63 -16.35 13.27
C LEU A 215 -27.28 -15.31 12.19
N GLY A 216 -26.72 -14.14 12.55
CA GLY A 216 -26.44 -13.05 11.59
C GLY A 216 -27.66 -12.21 11.20
N MET A 217 -28.79 -12.36 11.89
CA MET A 217 -30.04 -11.66 11.56
C MET A 217 -30.08 -10.27 12.24
N ALA A 218 -29.44 -9.27 11.62
CA ALA A 218 -29.16 -7.97 12.26
C ALA A 218 -30.42 -7.20 12.66
N ASN A 219 -31.44 -7.18 11.79
CA ASN A 219 -32.68 -6.47 12.05
C ASN A 219 -33.40 -7.03 13.30
N GLN A 220 -33.59 -8.35 13.37
CA GLN A 220 -34.21 -9.02 14.52
C GLN A 220 -33.38 -8.84 15.79
N ALA A 221 -32.05 -8.95 15.68
CA ALA A 221 -31.14 -8.72 16.80
C ALA A 221 -31.27 -7.29 17.35
N MET A 222 -31.43 -6.31 16.45
CA MET A 222 -31.56 -4.90 16.78
C MET A 222 -32.92 -4.59 17.42
N GLU A 223 -34.02 -5.12 16.90
CA GLU A 223 -35.35 -4.95 17.53
C GLU A 223 -35.38 -5.54 18.95
N CYS A 224 -34.78 -6.73 19.14
CA CYS A 224 -34.64 -7.31 20.46
C CYS A 224 -33.72 -6.50 21.39
N ALA A 225 -32.62 -5.95 20.88
CA ALA A 225 -31.74 -5.06 21.64
C ALA A 225 -32.45 -3.76 22.03
N ARG A 226 -33.24 -3.15 21.14
CA ARG A 226 -34.05 -1.96 21.41
C ARG A 226 -35.05 -2.23 22.54
N ARG A 227 -35.80 -3.33 22.45
CA ARG A 227 -36.72 -3.76 23.51
C ARG A 227 -35.99 -4.02 24.83
N ALA A 228 -34.82 -4.64 24.78
CA ALA A 228 -33.98 -4.85 25.96
C ALA A 228 -33.56 -3.53 26.61
N VAL A 229 -33.10 -2.55 25.83
CA VAL A 229 -32.70 -1.23 26.35
C VAL A 229 -33.89 -0.50 26.98
N PHE A 230 -35.08 -0.62 26.39
CA PHE A 230 -36.31 -0.04 26.94
C PHE A 230 -36.67 -0.62 28.31
N LEU A 231 -36.62 -1.96 28.46
CA LEU A 231 -37.03 -2.67 29.68
C LEU A 231 -35.94 -2.74 30.75
N SER A 232 -34.67 -2.60 30.38
CA SER A 232 -33.55 -2.82 31.31
C SER A 232 -33.50 -1.75 32.39
N PRO A 233 -33.42 -2.13 33.68
CA PRO A 233 -33.21 -1.18 34.76
C PRO A 233 -31.80 -0.58 34.64
N ARG A 234 -31.61 0.63 35.19
CA ARG A 234 -30.35 1.41 35.06
C ARG A 234 -29.08 0.60 35.34
N LYS A 235 -29.11 -0.31 36.34
CA LYS A 235 -27.99 -1.17 36.75
C LYS A 235 -27.54 -2.20 35.71
N TYR A 236 -28.44 -2.65 34.85
CA TYR A 236 -28.17 -3.69 33.83
C TYR A 236 -28.33 -3.16 32.40
N LYS A 237 -28.54 -1.84 32.26
CA LYS A 237 -28.77 -1.19 30.97
C LYS A 237 -27.56 -1.28 30.05
N ASP A 238 -26.37 -1.35 30.63
CA ASP A 238 -25.12 -1.60 29.92
C ASP A 238 -25.15 -2.90 29.12
N ILE A 239 -25.85 -3.95 29.59
CA ILE A 239 -25.90 -5.24 28.88
C ILE A 239 -26.65 -5.12 27.56
N ALA A 240 -27.80 -4.43 27.59
CA ALA A 240 -28.59 -4.21 26.39
C ALA A 240 -27.89 -3.23 25.42
N LEU A 241 -27.29 -2.17 25.95
CA LEU A 241 -26.52 -1.20 25.16
C LEU A 241 -25.25 -1.84 24.55
N LEU A 242 -24.56 -2.72 25.28
CA LEU A 242 -23.43 -3.47 24.76
C LEU A 242 -23.86 -4.33 23.56
N SER A 243 -24.97 -5.06 23.68
CA SER A 243 -25.49 -5.85 22.56
C SER A 243 -25.82 -4.98 21.35
N MET A 244 -26.51 -3.85 21.57
CA MET A 244 -26.85 -2.89 20.52
C MET A 244 -25.60 -2.33 19.83
N GLY A 245 -24.62 -1.87 20.61
CA GLY A 245 -23.35 -1.36 20.11
C GLY A 245 -22.58 -2.41 19.31
N THR A 246 -22.52 -3.66 19.78
CA THR A 246 -21.87 -4.75 19.04
C THR A 246 -22.60 -5.09 17.74
N ILE A 247 -23.93 -5.03 17.67
CA ILE A 247 -24.65 -5.21 16.39
C ILE A 247 -24.25 -4.09 15.41
N LEU A 248 -24.20 -2.84 15.87
CA LEU A 248 -23.78 -1.72 15.02
C LEU A 248 -22.32 -1.89 14.54
N GLN A 249 -21.40 -2.34 15.40
CA GLN A 249 -20.03 -2.68 14.98
C GLN A 249 -20.03 -3.74 13.88
N ARG A 250 -20.75 -4.84 14.09
CA ARG A 250 -20.83 -5.96 13.14
C ARG A 250 -21.56 -5.60 11.84
N SER A 251 -22.32 -4.51 11.84
CA SER A 251 -22.97 -3.93 10.68
C SER A 251 -22.18 -2.78 10.04
N ASN A 252 -20.89 -2.63 10.37
CA ASN A 252 -20.01 -1.59 9.85
C ASN A 252 -20.53 -0.16 10.11
N ARG A 253 -21.26 0.05 11.20
CA ARG A 253 -21.75 1.36 11.67
C ARG A 253 -20.93 1.85 12.85
N SER A 254 -19.60 1.94 12.67
CA SER A 254 -18.63 2.14 13.75
C SER A 254 -18.80 3.47 14.51
N SER A 255 -19.21 4.55 13.83
CA SER A 255 -19.46 5.86 14.46
C SER A 255 -20.61 5.80 15.47
N ASP A 256 -21.77 5.31 15.03
CA ASP A 256 -22.96 5.17 15.88
C ASP A 256 -22.72 4.12 16.97
N ALA A 257 -21.99 3.05 16.63
CA ALA A 257 -21.60 2.04 17.60
C ALA A 257 -20.80 2.63 18.76
N LEU A 258 -19.82 3.50 18.50
CA LEU A 258 -19.03 4.15 19.55
C LEU A 258 -19.91 4.96 20.50
N ILE A 259 -20.93 5.68 20.00
CA ILE A 259 -21.88 6.43 20.83
C ILE A 259 -22.61 5.48 21.79
N VAL A 260 -23.12 4.36 21.26
CA VAL A 260 -23.85 3.37 22.07
C VAL A 260 -22.93 2.68 23.08
N LEU A 261 -21.69 2.36 22.70
CA LEU A 261 -20.70 1.71 23.56
C LEU A 261 -20.21 2.63 24.67
N HIS A 262 -20.06 3.92 24.38
CA HIS A 262 -19.80 4.93 25.41
C HIS A 262 -20.94 4.95 26.44
N ALA A 263 -22.20 4.95 25.99
CA ALA A 263 -23.33 4.87 26.91
C ALA A 263 -23.32 3.57 27.74
N ALA A 264 -22.98 2.42 27.14
CA ALA A 264 -22.85 1.16 27.87
C ALA A 264 -21.79 1.24 28.99
N ARG A 265 -20.59 1.77 28.67
CA ARG A 265 -19.52 2.01 29.64
C ARG A 265 -19.95 2.97 30.74
N ASP A 266 -20.63 4.07 30.40
CA ASP A 266 -21.04 5.07 31.39
C ASP A 266 -22.07 4.50 32.38
N HIS A 267 -22.90 3.55 31.94
CA HIS A 267 -23.80 2.80 32.82
C HIS A 267 -23.07 1.82 33.76
N ALA A 268 -21.98 1.21 33.31
CA ALA A 268 -21.20 0.28 34.11
C ALA A 268 -19.70 0.35 33.75
N PRO A 269 -18.94 1.29 34.35
CA PRO A 269 -17.55 1.56 33.97
C PRO A 269 -16.57 0.49 34.47
N ASN A 270 -16.93 -0.22 35.53
CA ASN A 270 -16.12 -1.28 36.15
C ASN A 270 -16.35 -2.67 35.54
N VAL A 271 -17.00 -2.72 34.37
CA VAL A 271 -17.29 -3.96 33.63
C VAL A 271 -16.33 -4.04 32.45
N VAL A 272 -15.52 -5.09 32.44
CA VAL A 272 -14.42 -5.29 31.49
C VAL A 272 -14.95 -5.39 30.05
N GLU A 273 -16.07 -6.07 29.84
CA GLU A 273 -16.67 -6.28 28.52
C GLU A 273 -17.06 -4.95 27.85
N ASN A 274 -17.51 -3.96 28.62
CA ASN A 274 -17.84 -2.64 28.10
C ASN A 274 -16.57 -1.90 27.66
N GLN A 275 -15.48 -2.01 28.43
CA GLN A 275 -14.18 -1.41 28.07
C GLN A 275 -13.57 -2.07 26.83
N VAL A 276 -13.62 -3.41 26.76
CA VAL A 276 -13.08 -4.18 25.63
C VAL A 276 -13.89 -3.91 24.34
N ALA A 277 -15.21 -3.82 24.42
CA ALA A 277 -16.02 -3.48 23.27
C ALA A 277 -15.74 -2.07 22.75
N LEU A 278 -15.53 -1.12 23.66
CA LEU A 278 -15.14 0.24 23.32
C LEU A 278 -13.72 0.28 22.70
N ALA A 279 -12.78 -0.48 23.25
CA ALA A 279 -11.43 -0.64 22.71
C ALA A 279 -11.46 -1.15 21.26
N ASN A 280 -12.24 -2.21 21.01
CA ASN A 280 -12.46 -2.74 19.67
C ASN A 280 -13.16 -1.73 18.75
N GLY A 281 -14.10 -0.93 19.28
CA GLY A 281 -14.74 0.14 18.51
C GLY A 281 -13.76 1.21 18.06
N TYR A 282 -12.86 1.62 18.96
CA TYR A 282 -11.79 2.56 18.64
C TYR A 282 -10.79 2.01 17.62
N PHE A 283 -10.48 0.71 17.70
CA PHE A 283 -9.67 0.03 16.70
C PHE A 283 -10.29 0.11 15.31
N LEU A 284 -11.58 -0.19 15.18
CA LEU A 284 -12.30 -0.20 13.89
C LEU A 284 -12.42 1.19 13.26
N VAL A 285 -12.36 2.27 14.04
CA VAL A 285 -12.29 3.66 13.52
C VAL A 285 -10.86 4.19 13.40
N SER A 286 -9.85 3.32 13.51
CA SER A 286 -8.43 3.67 13.42
C SER A 286 -7.92 4.61 14.52
N ASN A 287 -8.62 4.71 15.65
CA ASN A 287 -8.16 5.47 16.81
C ASN A 287 -7.41 4.56 17.78
N PHE A 288 -6.21 4.14 17.38
CA PHE A 288 -5.43 3.12 18.08
C PHE A 288 -4.96 3.55 19.47
N ASN A 289 -4.66 4.84 19.68
CA ASN A 289 -4.28 5.34 21.01
C ASN A 289 -5.41 5.13 22.02
N ARG A 290 -6.64 5.57 21.70
CA ARG A 290 -7.80 5.36 22.57
C ARG A 290 -8.19 3.89 22.71
N SER A 291 -7.95 3.09 21.67
CA SER A 291 -8.15 1.65 21.73
C SER A 291 -7.26 1.03 22.82
N ILE A 292 -5.98 1.38 22.82
CA ILE A 292 -5.00 0.93 23.82
C ILE A 292 -5.35 1.45 25.22
N ASP A 293 -5.74 2.72 25.39
CA ASP A 293 -6.17 3.26 26.69
C ASP A 293 -7.31 2.41 27.28
N CYS A 294 -8.27 1.99 26.45
CA CYS A 294 -9.38 1.14 26.89
C CYS A 294 -8.91 -0.28 27.25
N PHE A 295 -7.94 -0.85 26.53
CA PHE A 295 -7.34 -2.13 26.87
C PHE A 295 -6.50 -2.07 28.16
N GLU A 296 -5.82 -0.96 28.42
CA GLU A 296 -5.12 -0.73 29.69
C GLU A 296 -6.10 -0.69 30.87
N ILE A 297 -7.23 0.02 30.71
CA ILE A 297 -8.29 0.02 31.73
C ILE A 297 -8.85 -1.39 31.92
N ALA A 298 -9.09 -2.14 30.83
CA ALA A 298 -9.55 -3.52 30.91
C ALA A 298 -8.56 -4.41 31.70
N LYS A 299 -7.26 -4.25 31.48
CA LYS A 299 -6.18 -4.93 32.23
C LYS A 299 -6.20 -4.57 33.71
N VAL A 300 -6.46 -3.31 34.07
CA VAL A 300 -6.58 -2.87 35.47
C VAL A 300 -7.81 -3.49 36.16
N LEU A 301 -8.94 -3.58 35.44
CA LEU A 301 -10.17 -4.17 35.97
C LEU A 301 -10.10 -5.69 36.11
N ASP A 302 -9.41 -6.36 35.20
CA ASP A 302 -9.19 -7.81 35.21
C ASP A 302 -7.80 -8.13 34.64
N PRO A 303 -6.83 -8.51 35.51
CA PRO A 303 -5.47 -8.82 35.10
C PRO A 303 -5.34 -9.92 34.02
N SER A 304 -6.37 -10.76 33.82
CA SER A 304 -6.38 -11.76 32.73
C SER A 304 -6.30 -11.13 31.34
N TYR A 305 -6.61 -9.83 31.20
CA TYR A 305 -6.49 -9.09 29.95
C TYR A 305 -5.08 -8.55 29.65
N SER A 306 -4.09 -8.77 30.53
CA SER A 306 -2.71 -8.31 30.33
C SER A 306 -2.12 -8.78 29.01
N GLU A 307 -2.26 -10.07 28.70
CA GLU A 307 -1.75 -10.62 27.44
C GLU A 307 -2.49 -10.07 26.22
N LYS A 308 -3.80 -9.82 26.34
CA LYS A 308 -4.59 -9.23 25.24
C LYS A 308 -4.16 -7.80 24.96
N GLU A 309 -3.99 -6.97 25.99
CA GLU A 309 -3.52 -5.59 25.83
C GLU A 309 -2.14 -5.55 25.18
N LYS A 310 -1.19 -6.35 25.70
CA LYS A 310 0.16 -6.48 25.14
C LYS A 310 0.13 -6.95 23.68
N TYR A 311 -0.69 -7.94 23.37
CA TYR A 311 -0.87 -8.45 22.01
C TYR A 311 -1.37 -7.36 21.05
N MET A 312 -2.42 -6.64 21.44
CA MET A 312 -2.99 -5.57 20.61
C MET A 312 -1.98 -4.44 20.39
N ARG A 313 -1.23 -4.04 21.42
CA ARG A 313 -0.16 -3.03 21.29
C ARG A 313 0.91 -3.47 20.29
N LYS A 314 1.44 -4.69 20.45
CA LYS A 314 2.46 -5.23 19.55
C LYS A 314 1.97 -5.37 18.12
N SER A 315 0.72 -5.79 17.94
CA SER A 315 0.05 -5.85 16.64
C SER A 315 0.01 -4.47 15.98
N MET A 316 -0.57 -3.47 16.64
CA MET A 316 -0.68 -2.11 16.12
C MET A 316 0.68 -1.53 15.74
N THR A 317 1.68 -1.72 16.59
CA THR A 317 3.05 -1.29 16.33
C THR A 317 3.69 -1.99 15.12
N CYS A 318 3.56 -3.32 15.02
CA CYS A 318 4.05 -4.11 13.89
C CYS A 318 3.44 -3.60 12.56
N PHE A 319 2.12 -3.46 12.50
CA PHE A 319 1.44 -3.03 11.28
C PHE A 319 1.68 -1.56 10.94
N LYS A 320 1.88 -0.69 11.92
CA LYS A 320 2.37 0.69 11.70
C LYS A 320 3.70 0.67 10.95
N TYR A 321 4.65 -0.12 11.43
CA TYR A 321 5.96 -0.24 10.83
C TYR A 321 5.88 -0.75 9.39
N ILE A 322 5.20 -1.88 9.18
CA ILE A 322 5.03 -2.51 7.87
C ILE A 322 4.41 -1.53 6.87
N LYS A 323 3.31 -0.85 7.25
CA LYS A 323 2.62 0.10 6.37
C LYS A 323 3.51 1.28 6.01
N THR A 324 4.26 1.81 6.98
CA THR A 324 5.22 2.91 6.76
C THR A 324 6.31 2.50 5.77
N LYS A 325 6.88 1.31 5.93
CA LYS A 325 7.92 0.79 5.03
C LYS A 325 7.40 0.46 3.65
N LEU A 326 6.21 -0.15 3.53
CA LEU A 326 5.58 -0.38 2.24
C LEU A 326 5.34 0.92 1.47
N LYS A 327 4.87 1.97 2.15
CA LYS A 327 4.71 3.31 1.55
C LYS A 327 6.04 3.89 1.07
N GLN A 328 7.12 3.68 1.82
CA GLN A 328 8.46 4.14 1.43
C GLN A 328 8.95 3.42 0.17
N ILE A 329 8.80 2.09 0.11
CA ILE A 329 9.16 1.29 -1.07
C ILE A 329 8.29 1.69 -2.27
N GLU A 330 6.98 1.82 -2.08
CA GLU A 330 6.04 2.25 -3.12
C GLU A 330 6.44 3.60 -3.73
N LYS A 331 6.76 4.58 -2.88
CA LYS A 331 7.24 5.89 -3.34
C LYS A 331 8.51 5.77 -4.17
N GLN A 332 9.50 4.98 -3.73
CA GLN A 332 10.75 4.80 -4.48
C GLN A 332 10.54 4.12 -5.83
N VAL A 333 9.67 3.10 -5.88
CA VAL A 333 9.33 2.42 -7.14
C VAL A 333 8.63 3.39 -8.10
N MET A 334 7.74 4.23 -7.60
CA MET A 334 7.09 5.27 -8.41
C MET A 334 8.07 6.32 -8.92
N ASP A 335 9.00 6.78 -8.08
CA ASP A 335 10.05 7.72 -8.49
C ASP A 335 10.94 7.10 -9.59
N MET A 336 11.40 5.85 -9.42
CA MET A 336 12.16 5.13 -10.45
C MET A 336 11.37 4.94 -11.74
N LYS A 337 10.06 4.67 -11.66
CA LYS A 337 9.20 4.54 -12.84
C LYS A 337 9.11 5.86 -13.62
N ASN A 338 8.98 6.99 -12.93
CA ASN A 338 8.95 8.32 -13.57
C ASN A 338 10.29 8.67 -14.23
N ASP A 339 11.40 8.35 -13.56
CA ASP A 339 12.74 8.52 -14.13
C ASP A 339 12.95 7.65 -15.35
N MET A 340 12.44 6.41 -15.34
CA MET A 340 12.50 5.50 -16.49
C MET A 340 11.73 6.06 -17.69
N VAL A 341 10.54 6.63 -17.49
CA VAL A 341 9.79 7.31 -18.55
C VAL A 341 10.62 8.47 -19.14
N THR A 342 11.19 9.29 -18.27
CA THR A 342 12.05 10.42 -18.68
C THR A 342 13.28 9.94 -19.46
N PHE A 343 13.87 8.80 -19.07
CA PHE A 343 14.97 8.17 -19.76
C PHE A 343 14.54 7.70 -21.16
N THR A 344 13.40 7.01 -21.28
CA THR A 344 12.88 6.54 -22.57
C THR A 344 12.60 7.69 -23.53
N GLU A 345 11.96 8.76 -23.07
CA GLU A 345 11.71 9.96 -23.89
C GLU A 345 13.02 10.61 -24.32
N GLY A 346 13.98 10.76 -23.40
CA GLY A 346 15.30 11.32 -23.71
C GLY A 346 16.06 10.49 -24.74
N LYS A 347 15.95 9.16 -24.70
CA LYS A 347 16.53 8.25 -25.70
C LYS A 347 15.87 8.43 -27.07
N GLU A 348 14.55 8.56 -27.15
CA GLU A 348 13.87 8.85 -28.41
C GLU A 348 14.31 10.19 -29.03
N TYR A 349 14.48 11.24 -28.19
CA TYR A 349 15.02 12.52 -28.66
C TYR A 349 16.45 12.38 -29.18
N LEU A 350 17.28 11.62 -28.47
CA LEU A 350 18.66 11.36 -28.86
C LEU A 350 18.72 10.66 -30.23
N ASP A 351 17.97 9.58 -30.40
CA ASP A 351 17.88 8.82 -31.65
C ASP A 351 17.45 9.72 -32.82
N LYS A 352 16.47 10.59 -32.59
CA LYS A 352 16.01 11.59 -33.57
C LYS A 352 17.11 12.56 -34.01
N TYR A 353 17.98 13.01 -33.09
CA TYR A 353 19.10 13.88 -33.45
C TYR A 353 20.22 13.13 -34.17
N TYR A 354 20.49 11.87 -33.79
CA TYR A 354 21.40 11.00 -34.55
C TYR A 354 20.91 10.81 -35.98
N GLU A 355 19.63 10.51 -36.19
CA GLU A 355 19.07 10.36 -37.53
C GLU A 355 19.25 11.63 -38.38
N LYS A 356 19.00 12.82 -37.81
CA LYS A 356 19.22 14.10 -38.48
C LYS A 356 20.69 14.33 -38.84
N LEU A 357 21.60 13.99 -37.93
CA LEU A 357 23.05 14.10 -38.12
C LEU A 357 23.52 13.18 -39.26
N LEU A 358 23.17 11.90 -39.20
CA LEU A 358 23.55 10.86 -40.18
C LEU A 358 22.92 11.08 -41.56
N ARG A 359 21.80 11.78 -41.65
CA ARG A 359 21.13 12.06 -42.93
C ARG A 359 21.96 12.95 -43.85
N GLU A 360 22.65 13.95 -43.32
CA GLU A 360 23.47 14.88 -44.12
C GLU A 360 24.88 14.33 -44.41
N GLN A 361 25.30 13.34 -43.64
CA GLN A 361 26.62 12.72 -43.73
C GLN A 361 26.71 11.65 -44.82
N VAL A 362 27.89 11.52 -45.45
CA VAL A 362 28.21 10.38 -46.31
C VAL A 362 28.32 9.13 -45.43
N PRO A 363 27.79 7.95 -45.81
CA PRO A 363 27.96 6.73 -45.03
C PRO A 363 29.44 6.37 -44.84
N ILE A 364 29.85 5.91 -43.65
CA ILE A 364 31.25 5.57 -43.35
C ILE A 364 31.79 4.54 -44.35
N GLY A 365 30.99 3.52 -44.69
CA GLY A 365 31.36 2.54 -45.71
C GLY A 365 31.71 3.14 -47.07
N ALA A 366 31.04 4.23 -47.47
CA ALA A 366 31.33 4.95 -48.72
C ALA A 366 32.52 5.91 -48.61
N ARG A 367 32.86 6.39 -47.41
CA ARG A 367 34.06 7.23 -47.17
C ARG A 367 35.35 6.41 -47.32
N LEU A 368 35.30 5.14 -46.91
CA LEU A 368 36.44 4.21 -46.95
C LEU A 368 36.88 3.82 -48.37
N SER A 369 36.07 4.09 -49.40
CA SER A 369 36.46 3.86 -50.80
C SER A 369 37.34 4.97 -51.40
N GLU A 370 37.60 6.06 -50.67
CA GLU A 370 38.49 7.12 -51.15
C GLU A 370 39.99 6.74 -51.02
N PRO A 371 40.80 6.87 -52.10
CA PRO A 371 42.22 6.48 -52.10
C PRO A 371 43.11 7.21 -51.10
N SER A 372 42.63 8.34 -50.55
CA SER A 372 43.37 9.23 -49.65
C SER A 372 43.40 8.80 -48.18
N PHE A 373 42.72 7.71 -47.80
CA PHE A 373 42.61 7.27 -46.41
C PHE A 373 43.42 5.98 -46.13
N ASP A 374 44.26 6.05 -45.10
CA ASP A 374 45.26 5.04 -44.71
C ASP A 374 44.67 3.85 -43.91
N VAL A 375 45.44 2.75 -43.84
CA VAL A 375 45.22 1.49 -43.10
C VAL A 375 44.73 1.71 -41.66
N HIS A 376 45.09 2.81 -40.99
CA HIS A 376 44.60 3.18 -39.66
C HIS A 376 43.06 3.39 -39.55
N SER A 377 42.36 3.63 -40.66
CA SER A 377 40.90 3.75 -40.69
C SER A 377 40.14 2.41 -40.69
N HIS A 378 40.87 1.27 -40.76
CA HIS A 378 40.28 -0.07 -40.75
C HIS A 378 39.65 -0.48 -39.42
N HIS A 379 39.96 0.19 -38.30
CA HIS A 379 39.30 -0.11 -37.02
C HIS A 379 37.77 0.10 -37.07
N LEU A 380 37.30 1.06 -37.88
CA LEU A 380 35.87 1.30 -38.10
C LEU A 380 35.17 0.15 -38.84
N LEU A 381 35.91 -0.65 -39.61
CA LEU A 381 35.39 -1.86 -40.27
C LEU A 381 35.22 -3.03 -39.29
N HIS A 382 35.93 -3.00 -38.15
CA HIS A 382 35.76 -3.97 -37.07
C HIS A 382 34.57 -3.63 -36.16
N HIS A 383 33.96 -2.46 -36.33
CA HIS A 383 32.74 -2.11 -35.62
C HIS A 383 31.53 -2.82 -36.23
N GLY A 384 30.50 -3.06 -35.39
CA GLY A 384 29.22 -3.58 -35.88
C GLY A 384 28.58 -2.64 -36.93
N GLN A 385 27.67 -3.20 -37.73
CA GLN A 385 26.85 -2.40 -38.64
C GLN A 385 25.48 -2.14 -38.00
N TYR A 386 24.95 -0.93 -38.18
CA TYR A 386 23.56 -0.63 -37.89
C TYR A 386 22.78 -0.60 -39.20
N CYS A 387 21.54 -1.07 -39.15
CA CYS A 387 20.63 -1.04 -40.28
C CYS A 387 19.34 -0.31 -39.88
N SER A 388 18.90 0.66 -40.69
CA SER A 388 17.67 1.42 -40.52
C SER A 388 16.84 1.37 -41.79
N ILE A 389 15.52 1.23 -41.66
CA ILE A 389 14.61 1.26 -42.81
C ILE A 389 14.20 2.71 -43.05
N ARG A 390 14.43 3.23 -44.26
CA ARG A 390 14.10 4.61 -44.64
C ARG A 390 13.12 4.61 -45.82
N LYS A 391 12.08 5.45 -45.74
CA LYS A 391 11.19 5.73 -46.88
C LYS A 391 11.73 6.96 -47.62
N THR A 392 12.12 6.79 -48.88
CA THR A 392 12.56 7.91 -49.73
C THR A 392 11.35 8.71 -50.21
N GLN A 393 11.47 10.03 -50.35
CA GLN A 393 10.36 10.87 -50.84
C GLN A 393 9.91 10.53 -52.27
N GLN A 394 10.73 9.80 -53.02
CA GLN A 394 10.50 9.42 -54.42
C GLN A 394 10.03 7.96 -54.60
N SER A 395 10.16 7.10 -53.58
CA SER A 395 9.73 5.69 -53.64
C SER A 395 8.89 5.33 -52.41
N LYS A 396 7.72 4.73 -52.63
CA LYS A 396 6.87 4.21 -51.53
C LYS A 396 7.47 2.96 -50.87
N GLU A 397 8.51 2.37 -51.44
CA GLU A 397 9.13 1.16 -50.91
C GLU A 397 10.14 1.48 -49.80
N PRO A 398 10.09 0.76 -48.67
CA PRO A 398 11.07 0.90 -47.60
C PRO A 398 12.46 0.44 -48.09
N VAL A 399 13.46 1.31 -48.00
CA VAL A 399 14.86 0.97 -48.34
C VAL A 399 15.62 0.68 -47.04
N LEU A 400 16.22 -0.51 -46.95
CA LEU A 400 17.14 -0.86 -45.86
C LEU A 400 18.47 -0.15 -46.08
N PHE A 401 18.87 0.70 -45.13
CA PHE A 401 20.14 1.41 -45.13
C PHE A 401 21.00 0.86 -44.00
N CYS A 402 22.16 0.27 -44.33
CA CYS A 402 23.14 -0.22 -43.36
C CYS A 402 24.46 0.56 -43.46
N ASP A 403 25.06 0.89 -42.32
CA ASP A 403 26.36 1.55 -42.24
C ASP A 403 27.11 1.14 -40.96
N PHE A 404 28.42 1.39 -40.90
CA PHE A 404 29.24 1.10 -39.72
C PHE A 404 28.95 2.06 -38.57
N TYR A 405 29.05 1.59 -37.32
CA TYR A 405 28.96 2.49 -36.16
C TYR A 405 30.14 3.46 -36.12
N SER A 406 29.81 4.75 -35.96
CA SER A 406 30.79 5.75 -35.52
C SER A 406 31.13 5.58 -34.02
N ASP A 407 32.27 6.14 -33.58
CA ASP A 407 32.64 6.24 -32.16
C ASP A 407 31.54 6.89 -31.30
N LEU A 408 30.78 7.80 -31.91
CA LEU A 408 29.68 8.50 -31.28
C LEU A 408 28.47 7.58 -31.04
N GLN A 409 28.26 6.55 -31.87
CA GLN A 409 27.14 5.62 -31.77
C GLN A 409 27.49 4.34 -30.98
N MET A 410 28.75 3.88 -31.01
CA MET A 410 29.17 2.70 -30.25
C MET A 410 28.98 2.88 -28.73
N LYS A 411 29.10 4.11 -28.21
CA LYS A 411 28.94 4.40 -26.78
C LYS A 411 27.53 4.13 -26.23
N LEU A 412 26.54 3.79 -27.06
CA LEU A 412 25.12 3.75 -26.69
C LEU A 412 24.42 2.41 -26.90
N ASN A 413 24.96 1.51 -27.73
CA ASN A 413 24.22 0.34 -28.19
C ASN A 413 24.36 -0.92 -27.32
N GLU A 414 25.20 -0.89 -26.30
CA GLU A 414 25.27 -1.97 -25.31
C GLU A 414 24.69 -1.47 -24.00
N ASP A 415 23.38 -1.60 -23.81
CA ASP A 415 22.81 -1.26 -22.50
C ASP A 415 21.73 -2.22 -22.00
N SER A 416 22.10 -3.49 -21.90
CA SER A 416 21.35 -4.53 -21.16
C SER A 416 21.00 -4.12 -19.72
N THR A 417 21.69 -3.12 -19.17
CA THR A 417 21.41 -2.58 -17.84
C THR A 417 20.04 -1.88 -17.75
N ILE A 418 19.57 -1.20 -18.80
CA ILE A 418 18.29 -0.50 -18.77
C ILE A 418 17.12 -1.48 -18.76
N ASP A 419 17.17 -2.53 -19.58
CA ASP A 419 16.17 -3.61 -19.57
C ASP A 419 16.11 -4.30 -18.21
N THR A 420 17.27 -4.46 -17.57
CA THR A 420 17.37 -5.01 -16.20
C THR A 420 16.67 -4.10 -15.19
N ILE A 421 16.86 -2.78 -15.28
CA ILE A 421 16.20 -1.81 -14.39
C ILE A 421 14.68 -1.79 -14.63
N GLN A 422 14.23 -1.86 -15.90
CA GLN A 422 12.81 -1.89 -16.22
C GLN A 422 12.13 -3.14 -15.63
N ASN A 423 12.71 -4.33 -15.84
CA ASN A 423 12.21 -5.56 -15.25
C ASN A 423 12.24 -5.51 -13.71
N TYR A 424 13.26 -4.87 -13.12
CA TYR A 424 13.30 -4.64 -11.68
C TYR A 424 12.14 -3.77 -11.18
N ILE A 425 11.83 -2.66 -11.87
CA ILE A 425 10.71 -1.78 -11.50
C ILE A 425 9.38 -2.54 -11.58
N GLU A 426 9.17 -3.35 -12.62
CA GLU A 426 7.96 -4.17 -12.79
C GLU A 426 7.81 -5.19 -11.67
N THR A 427 8.85 -5.99 -11.42
CA THR A 427 8.85 -7.00 -10.33
C THR A 427 8.66 -6.37 -8.96
N LYS A 428 9.24 -5.20 -8.68
CA LYS A 428 9.04 -4.47 -7.43
C LYS A 428 7.65 -3.87 -7.29
N THR A 429 7.06 -3.39 -8.38
CA THR A 429 5.68 -2.91 -8.38
C THR A 429 4.72 -4.04 -7.99
N GLU A 430 4.92 -5.23 -8.57
CA GLU A 430 4.13 -6.41 -8.23
C GLU A 430 4.37 -6.87 -6.78
N PHE A 431 5.63 -6.87 -6.32
CA PHE A 431 5.96 -7.15 -4.92
C PHE A 431 5.19 -6.25 -3.95
N VAL A 432 5.23 -4.93 -4.14
CA VAL A 432 4.52 -3.96 -3.29
C VAL A 432 3.02 -4.25 -3.29
N LYS A 433 2.42 -4.45 -4.47
CA LYS A 433 0.99 -4.79 -4.61
C LYS A 433 0.62 -6.07 -3.85
N ASN A 434 1.45 -7.11 -3.95
CA ASN A 434 1.20 -8.38 -3.27
C ASN A 434 1.30 -8.24 -1.75
N GLN A 435 2.30 -7.51 -1.25
CA GLN A 435 2.43 -7.25 0.18
C GLN A 435 1.25 -6.44 0.75
N TRP A 436 0.77 -5.43 0.02
CA TRP A 436 -0.43 -4.68 0.40
C TRP A 436 -1.68 -5.56 0.53
N ASN A 437 -1.82 -6.56 -0.34
CA ASN A 437 -2.98 -7.45 -0.37
C ASN A 437 -2.92 -8.56 0.68
N LEU A 438 -1.75 -9.17 0.88
CA LEU A 438 -1.59 -10.39 1.67
C LEU A 438 -1.15 -10.11 3.11
N SER A 439 -0.27 -9.14 3.29
CA SER A 439 0.48 -9.01 4.54
C SER A 439 -0.26 -8.18 5.59
N LEU A 440 -1.19 -7.30 5.19
CA LEU A 440 -1.84 -6.35 6.10
C LEU A 440 -3.15 -6.83 6.73
N GLY A 441 -3.83 -7.83 6.15
CA GLY A 441 -5.13 -8.32 6.65
C GLY A 441 -6.13 -7.18 6.93
N ALA A 442 -6.71 -7.17 8.13
CA ALA A 442 -7.65 -6.14 8.57
C ALA A 442 -7.04 -4.72 8.59
N TYR A 443 -5.73 -4.59 8.82
CA TYR A 443 -5.04 -3.29 8.87
C TYR A 443 -4.94 -2.59 7.52
N ARG A 444 -5.20 -3.30 6.41
CA ARG A 444 -5.20 -2.72 5.06
C ARG A 444 -6.10 -1.50 4.95
N HIS A 445 -7.28 -1.56 5.57
CA HIS A 445 -8.30 -0.52 5.51
C HIS A 445 -8.26 0.46 6.69
N LEU A 446 -7.34 0.27 7.63
CA LEU A 446 -7.24 1.07 8.84
C LEU A 446 -6.08 2.06 8.75
N ASP A 447 -6.27 3.24 9.34
CA ASP A 447 -5.27 4.30 9.40
C ASP A 447 -4.39 4.21 10.66
N ILE A 448 -3.39 3.35 10.60
CA ILE A 448 -2.49 3.02 11.73
C ILE A 448 -1.28 3.95 11.88
N GLU A 449 -1.06 4.87 10.93
CA GLU A 449 0.16 5.68 10.88
C GLU A 449 0.24 6.73 12.01
N SER A 450 -0.92 7.19 12.48
CA SER A 450 -1.04 8.17 13.57
C SER A 450 -0.85 7.58 14.98
N PHE A 451 -0.74 6.25 15.12
CA PHE A 451 -0.55 5.59 16.39
C PHE A 451 0.79 5.99 17.03
N SER A 452 0.82 6.35 18.32
CA SER A 452 2.04 6.84 18.98
C SER A 452 2.96 5.73 19.50
N GLY A 453 2.56 4.46 19.39
CA GLY A 453 3.37 3.33 19.84
C GLY A 453 4.69 3.22 19.07
N GLN A 454 5.74 2.83 19.80
CA GLN A 454 7.06 2.48 19.26
C GLN A 454 7.21 0.95 19.27
N LEU A 455 8.04 0.44 18.33
CA LEU A 455 8.54 -0.93 18.43
C LEU A 455 9.50 -0.96 19.61
N ASP A 456 9.15 -1.69 20.66
CA ASP A 456 10.16 -2.27 21.55
C ASP A 456 10.91 -3.29 20.69
N VAL A 457 11.93 -2.82 19.98
CA VAL A 457 12.92 -3.71 19.37
C VAL A 457 13.54 -4.45 20.55
N PRO A 458 13.57 -5.80 20.56
CA PRO A 458 14.33 -6.51 21.57
C PRO A 458 15.77 -6.00 21.48
N GLU A 459 16.28 -5.38 22.54
CA GLU A 459 17.72 -5.21 22.70
C GLU A 459 18.32 -6.63 22.66
N GLU A 460 19.28 -6.83 21.74
CA GLU A 460 20.00 -8.10 21.54
C GLU A 460 20.67 -8.63 22.81
#